data_AF-A0A9E0GFZ5-F1
#
_entry.id   AF-A0A9E0GFZ5-F1
#
_cell.length_a   1.000
_cell.length_b   1.000
_cell.length_c   1.000
_cell.angle_alpha   90.00
_cell.angle_beta   90.00
_cell.angle_gamma   90.00
#
_symmetry.space_group_name_H-M   'P 1'
#
loop_
_entity.id
_entity.type
_entity.pdbx_description
1 polymer ?
#
loop_
_entity_poly.entity_id
_entity_poly.type
_entity_poly.pdbx_seq_one_letter_code
_entity_poly.pdbx_strand_id
1 'polypeptide(L)'
;MTYIKSKSSILKLLASITITLFCIVLFPSAVKAEDNQAAEVNADITLSNQGSISRMTDGSYNTKTTFSSGDTITITSSEKMYSLYIKWDLIPSEWTLSYNGKTETNGTNGFLHEYVQIPDGTTEMTITFASKESICDMHVYSKGSVPEDVQTWKTPCDNADILVFATHADDEILFLGGVLATYGGEQNLSVQVAYMCEFTTSAKIREHEKLDGLWESGIKHYPVCGDFPDLYSQTLEAAKKQYVYDDVKAYTTSCIRRFKPLVVVTQDLNGEYGHGGHMLFSHAVAESVETSNDSSVFPESASNYGTWDVPKTYLHLYTENKITMNLRLPLSRMGNRTSIEVQTAAYKKHVSQQWCWFYVSDDYEYSCADFGLYRTTVGNDTGNDMLENITTYEEQEKLAKEAAEKESIESSKAAEEASIAKEQQEIKAAHKETSKRKVSVAVIVIIVVIIIGAAAFGYVRLQQSRRKHSRRRR
;
A
#
# COMPACT_ATOMS: atom_id res chain seq x y z
N MET A 1 32.18 -57.89 -1.80
CA MET A 1 32.14 -56.46 -2.19
C MET A 1 30.85 -56.21 -2.96
N THR A 2 29.75 -56.10 -2.21
CA THR A 2 28.42 -55.59 -2.62
C THR A 2 27.58 -55.58 -1.35
N TYR A 3 26.60 -54.67 -1.27
CA TYR A 3 25.76 -54.36 -0.09
C TYR A 3 26.43 -53.47 0.96
N ILE A 4 26.31 -52.15 0.77
CA ILE A 4 25.84 -51.11 1.73
C ILE A 4 25.96 -49.78 0.97
N LYS A 5 25.03 -49.50 0.05
CA LYS A 5 24.90 -48.17 -0.60
C LYS A 5 23.46 -47.77 -0.94
N SER A 6 22.47 -48.53 -0.44
CA SER A 6 21.05 -48.36 -0.78
C SER A 6 20.20 -47.71 0.33
N LYS A 7 20.68 -47.63 1.59
CA LYS A 7 19.88 -47.08 2.69
C LYS A 7 19.88 -45.54 2.80
N SER A 8 20.88 -44.85 2.24
CA SER A 8 20.98 -43.37 2.36
C SER A 8 20.11 -42.62 1.34
N SER A 9 19.89 -43.19 0.16
CA SER A 9 19.06 -42.60 -0.90
C SER A 9 17.55 -42.77 -0.63
N ILE A 10 17.15 -43.87 -0.01
CA ILE A 10 15.74 -44.13 0.35
C ILE A 10 15.27 -43.22 1.50
N LEU A 11 16.17 -42.90 2.46
CA LEU A 11 15.83 -42.00 3.58
C LEU A 11 15.69 -40.53 3.15
N LYS A 12 16.44 -40.09 2.12
CA LYS A 12 16.30 -38.75 1.53
C LYS A 12 15.04 -38.62 0.67
N LEU A 13 14.63 -39.69 -0.01
CA LEU A 13 13.38 -39.71 -0.79
C LEU A 13 12.14 -39.73 0.12
N LEU A 14 12.18 -40.46 1.24
CA LEU A 14 11.10 -40.49 2.22
C LEU A 14 10.95 -39.16 2.99
N ALA A 15 12.06 -38.50 3.33
CA ALA A 15 12.02 -37.17 3.97
C ALA A 15 11.51 -36.06 3.04
N SER A 16 11.76 -36.17 1.72
CA SER A 16 11.23 -35.22 0.75
C SER A 16 9.72 -35.41 0.51
N ILE A 17 9.22 -36.64 0.56
CA ILE A 17 7.78 -36.94 0.37
C ILE A 17 6.96 -36.55 1.61
N THR A 18 7.47 -36.68 2.83
CA THR A 18 6.76 -36.19 4.03
C THR A 18 6.74 -34.68 4.17
N ILE A 19 7.73 -33.95 3.64
CA ILE A 19 7.71 -32.47 3.63
C ILE A 19 6.73 -31.95 2.55
N THR A 20 6.67 -32.58 1.38
CA THR A 20 5.68 -32.19 0.35
C THR A 20 4.24 -32.55 0.73
N LEU A 21 4.01 -33.64 1.48
CA LEU A 21 2.65 -34.01 1.92
C LEU A 21 2.18 -33.22 3.16
N PHE A 22 3.08 -32.62 3.94
CA PHE A 22 2.71 -31.75 5.07
C PHE A 22 2.49 -30.28 4.65
N CYS A 23 3.03 -29.85 3.50
CA CYS A 23 2.79 -28.51 2.94
C CYS A 23 1.51 -28.40 2.09
N ILE A 24 0.81 -29.52 1.80
CA ILE A 24 -0.41 -29.51 0.97
C ILE A 24 -1.71 -29.48 1.82
N VAL A 25 -1.63 -29.58 3.15
CA VAL A 25 -2.82 -29.64 4.04
C VAL A 25 -3.00 -28.42 4.95
N LEU A 26 -2.29 -27.31 4.68
CA LEU A 26 -2.44 -26.04 5.39
C LEU A 26 -2.56 -24.83 4.44
N PHE A 27 -3.13 -25.03 3.27
CA PHE A 27 -3.90 -23.92 2.70
C PHE A 27 -5.24 -23.95 3.40
N PRO A 28 -5.58 -22.99 4.27
CA PRO A 28 -6.98 -22.73 4.48
C PRO A 28 -7.52 -22.44 3.07
N SER A 29 -8.28 -23.37 2.51
CA SER A 29 -9.28 -22.99 1.52
C SER A 29 -9.96 -21.81 2.18
N ALA A 30 -9.84 -20.62 1.59
CA ALA A 30 -10.56 -19.46 2.04
C ALA A 30 -12.01 -19.91 2.07
N VAL A 31 -12.49 -20.28 3.25
CA VAL A 31 -13.89 -20.35 3.56
C VAL A 31 -14.29 -18.93 3.27
N LYS A 32 -14.92 -18.69 2.12
CA LYS A 32 -15.70 -17.48 1.91
C LYS A 32 -16.55 -17.43 3.15
N ALA A 33 -16.25 -16.49 4.06
CA ALA A 33 -17.21 -16.11 5.05
C ALA A 33 -18.50 -15.88 4.25
N GLU A 34 -19.62 -16.43 4.71
CA GLU A 34 -20.91 -15.90 4.27
C GLU A 34 -20.89 -14.43 4.69
N ASP A 35 -20.39 -13.58 3.79
CA ASP A 35 -20.51 -12.14 3.87
C ASP A 35 -22.00 -11.88 3.72
N ASN A 36 -22.71 -11.92 4.85
CA ASN A 36 -24.04 -11.33 4.91
C ASN A 36 -23.84 -9.87 4.50
N GLN A 37 -24.35 -9.52 3.32
CA GLN A 37 -24.35 -8.15 2.85
C GLN A 37 -25.16 -7.30 3.83
N ALA A 38 -24.59 -6.16 4.22
CA ALA A 38 -25.30 -5.22 5.07
C ALA A 38 -26.51 -4.65 4.32
N ALA A 39 -27.63 -4.54 5.02
CA ALA A 39 -28.82 -3.89 4.52
C ALA A 39 -28.89 -2.46 5.07
N GLU A 40 -29.48 -1.56 4.29
CA GLU A 40 -29.82 -0.23 4.80
C GLU A 40 -30.86 -0.36 5.92
N VAL A 41 -30.61 0.31 7.04
CA VAL A 41 -31.47 0.28 8.23
C VAL A 41 -32.50 1.39 8.11
N ASN A 42 -33.78 1.04 8.26
CA ASN A 42 -34.84 2.02 8.39
C ASN A 42 -34.75 2.67 9.79
N ALA A 43 -34.09 3.82 9.85
CA ALA A 43 -33.85 4.57 11.08
C ALA A 43 -34.73 5.82 11.16
N ASP A 44 -35.14 6.17 12.38
CA ASP A 44 -35.79 7.44 12.67
C ASP A 44 -34.72 8.53 12.80
N ILE A 45 -34.84 9.58 12.00
CA ILE A 45 -33.91 10.72 11.99
C ILE A 45 -34.62 11.93 12.58
N THR A 46 -33.96 12.61 13.53
CA THR A 46 -34.43 13.87 14.12
C THR A 46 -33.37 14.94 13.99
N LEU A 47 -33.74 16.12 13.45
CA LEU A 47 -32.83 17.25 13.23
C LEU A 47 -33.13 18.35 14.25
N SER A 48 -32.10 18.86 14.94
CA SER A 48 -32.27 19.95 15.92
C SER A 48 -32.85 21.24 15.31
N ASN A 49 -32.51 21.50 14.05
CA ASN A 49 -32.87 22.72 13.34
C ASN A 49 -34.18 22.62 12.54
N GLN A 50 -34.89 21.50 12.63
CA GLN A 50 -36.15 21.26 11.90
C GLN A 50 -35.99 21.35 10.37
N GLY A 51 -34.78 21.07 9.86
CA GLY A 51 -34.50 20.92 8.44
C GLY A 51 -35.27 19.78 7.78
N SER A 52 -35.12 19.64 6.46
CA SER A 52 -35.83 18.62 5.69
C SER A 52 -35.02 17.33 5.58
N ILE A 53 -35.45 16.28 6.27
CA ILE A 53 -34.78 14.97 6.21
C ILE A 53 -34.80 14.41 4.78
N SER A 54 -35.94 14.55 4.08
CA SER A 54 -36.09 14.02 2.71
C SER A 54 -35.08 14.60 1.71
N ARG A 55 -34.54 15.80 1.94
CA ARG A 55 -33.54 16.43 1.06
C ARG A 55 -32.11 15.90 1.26
N MET A 56 -31.91 15.04 2.25
CA MET A 56 -30.62 14.41 2.55
C MET A 56 -30.71 12.88 2.60
N THR A 57 -31.78 12.32 2.03
CA THR A 57 -32.05 10.88 1.91
C THR A 57 -32.80 10.56 0.61
N ASP A 58 -32.74 11.44 -0.40
CA ASP A 58 -33.43 11.25 -1.69
C ASP A 58 -32.48 10.77 -2.80
N GLY A 59 -31.21 10.49 -2.46
CA GLY A 59 -30.21 10.00 -3.41
C GLY A 59 -29.70 11.06 -4.39
N SER A 60 -30.01 12.34 -4.19
CA SER A 60 -29.67 13.41 -5.15
C SER A 60 -28.57 14.34 -4.64
N TYR A 61 -27.62 14.67 -5.52
CA TYR A 61 -26.57 15.65 -5.26
C TYR A 61 -27.04 17.12 -5.38
N ASN A 62 -28.26 17.34 -5.87
CA ASN A 62 -28.83 18.69 -6.07
C ASN A 62 -29.69 19.17 -4.89
N THR A 63 -30.06 18.24 -4.02
CA THR A 63 -30.84 18.46 -2.81
C THR A 63 -29.91 18.33 -1.62
N LYS A 64 -30.17 19.14 -0.60
CA LYS A 64 -29.35 19.15 0.62
C LYS A 64 -30.08 19.75 1.80
N THR A 65 -29.62 19.37 2.98
CA THR A 65 -29.98 20.00 4.25
C THR A 65 -28.75 20.59 4.90
N THR A 66 -28.88 21.85 5.33
CA THR A 66 -27.78 22.66 5.88
C THR A 66 -27.93 22.78 7.39
N PHE A 67 -26.80 22.66 8.08
CA PHE A 67 -26.68 22.72 9.52
C PHE A 67 -25.75 23.86 9.92
N SER A 68 -26.01 24.49 11.06
CA SER A 68 -25.14 25.48 11.68
C SER A 68 -24.27 24.84 12.77
N SER A 69 -23.25 25.57 13.24
CA SER A 69 -22.49 25.16 14.42
C SER A 69 -23.42 24.91 15.61
N GLY A 70 -23.27 23.76 16.27
CA GLY A 70 -24.09 23.33 17.39
C GLY A 70 -25.39 22.62 17.00
N ASP A 71 -25.77 22.59 15.71
CA ASP A 71 -26.87 21.74 15.27
C ASP A 71 -26.48 20.26 15.39
N THR A 72 -27.50 19.41 15.55
CA THR A 72 -27.34 17.96 15.68
C THR A 72 -28.31 17.17 14.82
N ILE A 73 -27.87 15.97 14.46
CA ILE A 73 -28.70 14.91 13.87
C ILE A 73 -28.72 13.76 14.85
N THR A 74 -29.90 13.37 15.32
CA THR A 74 -30.07 12.16 16.13
C THR A 74 -30.69 11.07 15.26
N ILE A 75 -30.04 9.91 15.23
CA ILE A 75 -30.44 8.76 14.43
C ILE A 75 -30.72 7.60 15.40
N THR A 76 -31.94 7.09 15.40
CA THR A 76 -32.37 5.97 16.25
C THR A 76 -32.95 4.83 15.41
N SER A 77 -32.77 3.60 15.87
CA SER A 77 -33.40 2.43 15.24
C SER A 77 -33.67 1.34 16.26
N SER A 78 -34.69 0.52 15.97
CA SER A 78 -34.96 -0.71 16.73
C SER A 78 -33.91 -1.80 16.47
N GLU A 79 -33.19 -1.70 15.35
CA GLU A 79 -32.09 -2.58 14.98
C GLU A 79 -30.74 -1.88 15.19
N LYS A 80 -29.66 -2.66 15.35
CA LYS A 80 -28.33 -2.09 15.47
C LYS A 80 -27.81 -1.62 14.11
N MET A 81 -27.37 -0.37 14.06
CA MET A 81 -26.63 0.25 12.97
C MET A 81 -25.12 0.06 13.19
N TYR A 82 -24.40 -0.37 12.15
CA TYR A 82 -22.97 -0.72 12.19
C TYR A 82 -22.10 0.18 11.31
N SER A 83 -22.71 1.05 10.50
CA SER A 83 -21.99 2.08 9.79
C SER A 83 -22.90 3.23 9.39
N LEU A 84 -22.27 4.38 9.14
CA LEU A 84 -22.87 5.61 8.66
C LEU A 84 -22.13 6.02 7.38
N TYR A 85 -22.88 6.34 6.34
CA TYR A 85 -22.35 6.82 5.06
C TYR A 85 -22.97 8.18 4.75
N ILE A 86 -22.14 9.19 4.48
CA ILE A 86 -22.56 10.57 4.26
C ILE A 86 -21.97 11.06 2.94
N LYS A 87 -22.78 11.72 2.13
CA LYS A 87 -22.35 12.49 0.97
C LYS A 87 -22.58 13.97 1.24
N TRP A 88 -21.50 14.74 1.31
CA TRP A 88 -21.48 16.15 1.65
C TRP A 88 -21.64 17.05 0.42
N ASP A 89 -22.20 18.25 0.55
CA ASP A 89 -22.28 19.23 -0.56
C ASP A 89 -20.91 19.83 -0.92
N LEU A 90 -20.01 19.88 0.05
CA LEU A 90 -18.62 20.30 -0.04
C LEU A 90 -17.82 19.45 0.93
N ILE A 91 -16.49 19.40 0.76
CA ILE A 91 -15.62 18.76 1.74
C ILE A 91 -15.92 19.36 3.13
N PRO A 92 -16.34 18.54 4.11
CA PRO A 92 -16.80 19.04 5.40
C PRO A 92 -15.61 19.50 6.24
N SER A 93 -15.86 20.40 7.19
CA SER A 93 -14.96 20.58 8.33
C SER A 93 -15.13 19.44 9.33
N GLU A 94 -14.32 19.43 10.40
CA GLU A 94 -14.46 18.45 11.47
C GLU A 94 -15.87 18.44 12.08
N TRP A 95 -16.42 17.25 12.29
CA TRP A 95 -17.69 17.00 12.95
C TRP A 95 -17.55 15.81 13.90
N THR A 96 -18.49 15.64 14.82
CA THR A 96 -18.40 14.55 15.82
C THR A 96 -19.55 13.57 15.73
N LEU A 97 -19.26 12.29 15.93
CA LEU A 97 -20.23 11.21 16.04
C LEU A 97 -20.20 10.66 17.46
N SER A 98 -21.32 10.77 18.19
CA SER A 98 -21.47 10.24 19.54
C SER A 98 -22.39 9.03 19.55
N TYR A 99 -21.96 7.92 20.14
CA TYR A 99 -22.73 6.67 20.27
C TYR A 99 -22.12 5.79 21.36
N ASN A 100 -22.92 4.93 22.00
CA ASN A 100 -22.44 4.00 23.04
C ASN A 100 -21.60 4.67 24.16
N GLY A 101 -21.87 5.94 24.48
CA GLY A 101 -21.11 6.70 25.48
C GLY A 101 -19.71 7.17 25.06
N LYS A 102 -19.33 7.03 23.79
CA LYS A 102 -18.10 7.58 23.20
C LYS A 102 -18.42 8.65 22.16
N THR A 103 -17.44 9.50 21.87
CA THR A 103 -17.50 10.54 20.85
C THR A 103 -16.24 10.47 19.99
N GLU A 104 -16.41 10.42 18.67
CA GLU A 104 -15.35 10.33 17.68
C GLU A 104 -15.37 11.57 16.77
N THR A 105 -14.20 12.10 16.43
CA THR A 105 -14.06 13.20 15.45
C THR A 105 -13.89 12.62 14.05
N ASN A 106 -14.66 13.15 13.09
CA ASN A 106 -14.68 12.78 11.68
C ASN A 106 -14.50 14.04 10.81
N GLY A 107 -14.51 13.92 9.48
CA GLY A 107 -14.30 15.03 8.54
C GLY A 107 -12.82 15.42 8.36
N THR A 108 -11.88 14.62 8.87
CA THR A 108 -10.45 14.95 8.87
C THR A 108 -9.70 14.52 7.60
N ASN A 109 -10.29 13.63 6.81
CA ASN A 109 -9.66 13.08 5.60
C ASN A 109 -9.88 13.94 4.35
N GLY A 110 -10.76 14.94 4.40
CA GLY A 110 -11.11 15.78 3.25
C GLY A 110 -11.97 15.06 2.20
N PHE A 111 -12.83 14.12 2.62
CA PHE A 111 -13.66 13.33 1.71
C PHE A 111 -15.07 13.92 1.57
N LEU A 112 -15.54 13.99 0.32
CA LEU A 112 -16.91 14.36 -0.01
C LEU A 112 -17.89 13.21 0.27
N HIS A 113 -17.45 11.97 0.07
CA HIS A 113 -18.17 10.75 0.41
C HIS A 113 -17.46 10.09 1.59
N GLU A 114 -18.07 10.15 2.77
CA GLU A 114 -17.46 9.72 4.03
C GLU A 114 -18.17 8.50 4.60
N TYR A 115 -17.39 7.47 4.94
CA TYR A 115 -17.87 6.24 5.56
C TYR A 115 -17.27 6.09 6.95
N VAL A 116 -18.14 5.88 7.95
CA VAL A 116 -17.77 5.71 9.36
C VAL A 116 -18.25 4.34 9.84
N GLN A 117 -17.33 3.52 10.34
CA GLN A 117 -17.65 2.21 10.89
C GLN A 117 -17.98 2.31 12.39
N ILE A 118 -18.96 1.53 12.84
CA ILE A 118 -19.44 1.41 14.22
C ILE A 118 -19.32 -0.07 14.63
N PRO A 119 -18.12 -0.58 15.01
CA PRO A 119 -17.86 -2.01 15.13
C PRO A 119 -18.79 -2.78 16.09
N ASP A 120 -19.15 -2.17 17.21
CA ASP A 120 -20.03 -2.78 18.23
C ASP A 120 -21.53 -2.67 17.91
N GLY A 121 -21.84 -1.89 16.87
CA GLY A 121 -23.18 -1.45 16.50
C GLY A 121 -23.81 -0.54 17.55
N THR A 122 -24.84 0.21 17.15
CA THR A 122 -25.61 1.05 18.06
C THR A 122 -27.05 1.20 17.60
N THR A 123 -27.96 1.43 18.54
CA THR A 123 -29.38 1.75 18.25
C THR A 123 -29.64 3.26 18.29
N GLU A 124 -28.66 4.05 18.72
CA GLU A 124 -28.75 5.52 18.81
C GLU A 124 -27.37 6.15 18.58
N MET A 125 -27.31 7.11 17.68
CA MET A 125 -26.12 7.93 17.46
C MET A 125 -26.49 9.39 17.21
N THR A 126 -25.58 10.30 17.53
CA THR A 126 -25.76 11.74 17.34
C THR A 126 -24.58 12.35 16.60
N ILE A 127 -24.85 12.99 15.47
CA ILE A 127 -23.90 13.85 14.76
C ILE A 127 -24.00 15.26 15.35
N THR A 128 -22.86 15.90 15.63
CA THR A 128 -22.80 17.31 16.05
C THR A 128 -21.84 18.09 15.18
N PHE A 129 -22.30 19.23 14.65
CA PHE A 129 -21.53 20.08 13.75
C PHE A 129 -20.76 21.17 14.50
N ALA A 130 -19.46 21.32 14.18
CA ALA A 130 -18.64 22.41 14.72
C ALA A 130 -18.77 23.71 13.90
N SER A 131 -19.21 23.60 12.65
CA SER A 131 -19.29 24.66 11.64
C SER A 131 -20.57 24.55 10.82
N LYS A 132 -20.74 25.43 9.84
CA LYS A 132 -21.84 25.34 8.88
C LYS A 132 -21.52 24.26 7.85
N GLU A 133 -22.32 23.20 7.82
CA GLU A 133 -22.14 22.06 6.91
C GLU A 133 -23.42 21.76 6.13
N SER A 134 -23.33 20.99 5.06
CA SER A 134 -24.50 20.56 4.27
C SER A 134 -24.34 19.13 3.77
N ILE A 135 -25.39 18.34 3.99
CA ILE A 135 -25.45 16.93 3.59
C ILE A 135 -26.42 16.79 2.41
N CYS A 136 -25.95 16.15 1.34
CA CYS A 136 -26.74 15.80 0.17
C CYS A 136 -27.41 14.43 0.32
N ASP A 137 -26.73 13.48 0.96
CA ASP A 137 -27.25 12.13 1.14
C ASP A 137 -26.67 11.46 2.39
N MET A 138 -27.45 10.60 3.05
CA MET A 138 -27.01 9.91 4.26
C MET A 138 -27.73 8.58 4.44
N HIS A 139 -26.96 7.54 4.75
CA HIS A 139 -27.45 6.19 4.96
C HIS A 139 -26.80 5.53 6.18
N VAL A 140 -27.52 4.62 6.82
CA VAL A 140 -27.01 3.77 7.89
C VAL A 140 -27.23 2.32 7.55
N TYR A 141 -26.26 1.46 7.85
CA TYR A 141 -26.29 0.05 7.44
C TYR A 141 -26.18 -0.89 8.63
N SER A 142 -26.75 -2.09 8.47
CA SER A 142 -26.68 -3.18 9.44
C SER A 142 -25.29 -3.85 9.40
N LYS A 143 -25.10 -4.90 10.20
CA LYS A 143 -23.80 -5.61 10.23
C LYS A 143 -23.59 -6.39 8.93
N GLY A 144 -22.46 -6.20 8.29
CA GLY A 144 -22.10 -6.97 7.10
C GLY A 144 -21.10 -6.24 6.21
N SER A 145 -20.84 -6.84 5.06
CA SER A 145 -20.14 -6.16 3.96
C SER A 145 -21.11 -5.17 3.32
N VAL A 146 -20.76 -3.88 3.31
CA VAL A 146 -21.62 -2.83 2.75
C VAL A 146 -21.87 -3.04 1.26
N PRO A 147 -23.00 -2.54 0.72
CA PRO A 147 -23.26 -2.55 -0.71
C PRO A 147 -22.09 -1.98 -1.54
N GLU A 148 -21.92 -2.49 -2.77
CA GLU A 148 -20.77 -2.14 -3.61
C GLU A 148 -20.70 -0.65 -3.98
N ASP A 149 -21.81 0.06 -3.95
CA ASP A 149 -21.92 1.49 -4.21
C ASP A 149 -21.61 2.38 -2.98
N VAL A 150 -21.42 1.79 -1.80
CA VAL A 150 -20.93 2.51 -0.61
C VAL A 150 -19.42 2.71 -0.73
N GLN A 151 -19.01 3.96 -0.80
CA GLN A 151 -17.62 4.33 -1.03
C GLN A 151 -16.83 4.40 0.27
N THR A 152 -15.97 3.41 0.47
CA THR A 152 -15.06 3.28 1.62
C THR A 152 -13.65 3.70 1.24
N TRP A 153 -13.50 4.98 0.90
CA TRP A 153 -12.24 5.55 0.41
C TRP A 153 -11.06 5.37 1.37
N LYS A 154 -9.92 4.97 0.81
CA LYS A 154 -8.61 5.10 1.45
C LYS A 154 -8.10 6.52 1.21
N THR A 155 -7.25 7.01 2.12
CA THR A 155 -6.48 8.24 1.89
C THR A 155 -5.67 8.14 0.59
N PRO A 156 -5.30 9.27 -0.03
CA PRO A 156 -4.37 9.27 -1.16
C PRO A 156 -3.12 8.43 -0.87
N CYS A 157 -2.56 7.82 -1.91
CA CYS A 157 -1.41 6.91 -1.79
C CYS A 157 -0.23 7.60 -1.09
N ASP A 158 0.55 6.84 -0.32
CA ASP A 158 1.86 7.31 0.14
C ASP A 158 2.89 7.21 -0.98
N ASN A 159 2.91 6.06 -1.68
CA ASN A 159 3.59 5.89 -2.96
C ASN A 159 2.62 5.24 -3.95
N ALA A 160 2.69 5.62 -5.23
CA ALA A 160 1.82 5.12 -6.28
C ALA A 160 2.60 4.21 -7.23
N ASP A 161 2.06 3.03 -7.55
CA ASP A 161 2.58 2.26 -8.68
C ASP A 161 2.32 3.01 -9.99
N ILE A 162 1.13 3.63 -10.10
CA ILE A 162 0.75 4.47 -11.24
C ILE A 162 0.12 5.77 -10.74
N LEU A 163 0.60 6.91 -11.24
CA LEU A 163 -0.04 8.22 -11.08
C LEU A 163 -0.69 8.63 -12.41
N VAL A 164 -2.00 8.77 -12.40
CA VAL A 164 -2.80 9.20 -13.55
C VAL A 164 -3.17 10.66 -13.39
N PHE A 165 -2.82 11.48 -14.37
CA PHE A 165 -3.20 12.88 -14.46
C PHE A 165 -4.34 13.06 -15.46
N ALA A 166 -5.43 13.70 -15.03
CA ALA A 166 -6.58 14.03 -15.87
C ALA A 166 -6.90 15.53 -15.77
N THR A 167 -7.27 16.18 -16.87
CA THR A 167 -7.54 17.62 -16.84
C THR A 167 -8.88 17.91 -16.16
N HIS A 168 -9.98 17.34 -16.65
CA HIS A 168 -11.33 17.53 -16.12
C HIS A 168 -11.91 16.24 -15.53
N ALA A 169 -13.07 16.37 -14.90
CA ALA A 169 -13.83 15.24 -14.37
C ALA A 169 -14.67 14.59 -15.48
N ASP A 170 -14.21 13.44 -16.00
CA ASP A 170 -14.72 12.58 -17.07
C ASP A 170 -13.57 12.07 -17.95
N ASP A 171 -12.55 12.91 -18.18
CA ASP A 171 -11.34 12.61 -18.95
C ASP A 171 -10.61 11.35 -18.46
N GLU A 172 -10.57 11.13 -17.14
CA GLU A 172 -9.94 9.95 -16.54
C GLU A 172 -10.59 8.65 -17.02
N ILE A 173 -11.88 8.69 -17.35
CA ILE A 173 -12.63 7.54 -17.84
C ILE A 173 -12.55 7.46 -19.35
N LEU A 174 -12.77 8.59 -20.03
CA LEU A 174 -12.86 8.66 -21.49
C LEU A 174 -11.56 8.28 -22.18
N PHE A 175 -10.42 8.78 -21.68
CA PHE A 175 -9.13 8.62 -22.35
C PHE A 175 -8.16 7.72 -21.58
N LEU A 176 -8.26 7.72 -20.25
CA LEU A 176 -7.29 7.02 -19.39
C LEU A 176 -7.91 5.80 -18.69
N GLY A 177 -9.19 5.52 -18.95
CA GLY A 177 -9.96 4.57 -18.18
C GLY A 177 -9.46 3.13 -18.28
N GLY A 178 -8.85 2.76 -19.41
CA GLY A 178 -8.22 1.46 -19.59
C GLY A 178 -7.17 1.16 -18.53
N VAL A 179 -6.42 2.18 -18.10
CA VAL A 179 -5.41 2.09 -17.03
C VAL A 179 -6.06 1.85 -15.68
N LEU A 180 -7.14 2.57 -15.37
CA LEU A 180 -7.82 2.52 -14.08
C LEU A 180 -8.37 1.12 -13.79
N ALA A 181 -9.17 0.56 -14.69
CA ALA A 181 -9.77 -0.76 -14.49
C ALA A 181 -8.73 -1.89 -14.58
N THR A 182 -7.73 -1.78 -15.45
CA THR A 182 -6.72 -2.84 -15.62
C THR A 182 -5.76 -2.91 -14.44
N TYR A 183 -5.20 -1.77 -14.02
CA TYR A 183 -4.17 -1.76 -13.00
C TYR A 183 -4.74 -1.54 -11.60
N GLY A 184 -5.67 -0.61 -11.44
CA GLY A 184 -6.32 -0.33 -10.16
C GLY A 184 -7.38 -1.38 -9.82
N GLY A 185 -8.34 -1.60 -10.73
CA GLY A 185 -9.44 -2.54 -10.52
C GLY A 185 -9.01 -4.01 -10.48
N GLU A 186 -8.38 -4.50 -11.55
CA GLU A 186 -8.05 -5.94 -11.69
C GLU A 186 -6.77 -6.34 -10.97
N GLN A 187 -5.69 -5.58 -11.14
CA GLN A 187 -4.40 -5.92 -10.52
C GLN A 187 -4.27 -5.42 -9.08
N ASN A 188 -5.20 -4.57 -8.61
CA ASN A 188 -5.23 -4.02 -7.26
C ASN A 188 -3.94 -3.26 -6.90
N LEU A 189 -3.36 -2.57 -7.89
CA LEU A 189 -2.19 -1.73 -7.70
C LEU A 189 -2.57 -0.38 -7.08
N SER A 190 -1.57 0.28 -6.51
CA SER A 190 -1.74 1.62 -5.94
C SER A 190 -1.80 2.65 -7.06
N VAL A 191 -2.98 2.83 -7.65
CA VAL A 191 -3.25 3.83 -8.67
C VAL A 191 -3.77 5.11 -8.00
N GLN A 192 -2.98 6.18 -8.06
CA GLN A 192 -3.38 7.51 -7.63
C GLN A 192 -3.89 8.31 -8.82
N VAL A 193 -5.04 8.97 -8.68
CA VAL A 193 -5.56 9.90 -9.69
C VAL A 193 -5.41 11.33 -9.19
N ALA A 194 -4.91 12.22 -10.05
CA ALA A 194 -4.72 13.64 -9.79
C ALA A 194 -5.35 14.48 -10.90
N TYR A 195 -6.29 15.34 -10.54
CA TYR A 195 -7.02 16.20 -11.48
C TYR A 195 -6.39 17.59 -11.54
N MET A 196 -6.36 18.22 -12.72
CA MET A 196 -6.03 19.64 -12.80
C MET A 196 -7.19 20.48 -12.25
N CYS A 197 -8.39 20.30 -12.79
CA CYS A 197 -9.51 21.20 -12.54
C CYS A 197 -10.44 20.77 -11.41
N GLU A 198 -10.86 21.75 -10.62
CA GLU A 198 -11.88 21.63 -9.57
C GLU A 198 -13.26 22.12 -10.03
N PHE A 199 -14.31 21.59 -9.39
CA PHE A 199 -15.70 21.91 -9.69
C PHE A 199 -16.50 22.38 -8.47
N THR A 200 -15.87 22.60 -7.33
CA THR A 200 -16.50 23.02 -6.07
C THR A 200 -17.20 24.38 -6.18
N THR A 201 -16.75 25.24 -7.09
CA THR A 201 -17.35 26.57 -7.32
C THR A 201 -18.25 26.64 -8.54
N SER A 202 -17.97 25.86 -9.59
CA SER A 202 -18.62 25.96 -10.90
C SER A 202 -19.75 24.95 -11.09
N ALA A 203 -19.53 23.68 -10.74
CA ALA A 203 -20.43 22.57 -11.00
C ALA A 203 -20.24 21.43 -10.00
N LYS A 204 -20.54 21.67 -8.72
CA LYS A 204 -20.29 20.74 -7.59
C LYS A 204 -20.69 19.29 -7.85
N ILE A 205 -21.75 19.06 -8.61
CA ILE A 205 -22.19 17.72 -8.99
C ILE A 205 -21.07 16.89 -9.64
N ARG A 206 -20.20 17.52 -10.45
CA ARG A 206 -19.07 16.86 -11.10
C ARG A 206 -18.02 16.36 -10.10
N GLU A 207 -17.92 16.93 -8.90
CA GLU A 207 -17.06 16.39 -7.84
C GLU A 207 -17.58 15.03 -7.35
N HIS A 208 -18.89 14.87 -7.24
CA HIS A 208 -19.50 13.58 -6.87
C HIS A 208 -19.40 12.56 -7.99
N GLU A 209 -19.68 12.98 -9.23
CA GLU A 209 -19.63 12.10 -10.41
C GLU A 209 -18.23 11.55 -10.67
N LYS A 210 -17.20 12.37 -10.43
CA LYS A 210 -15.78 11.97 -10.39
C LYS A 210 -15.54 10.80 -9.44
N LEU A 211 -16.02 10.91 -8.20
CA LEU A 211 -15.86 9.85 -7.20
C LEU A 211 -16.63 8.59 -7.60
N ASP A 212 -17.85 8.74 -8.10
CA ASP A 212 -18.67 7.62 -8.55
C ASP A 212 -18.02 6.86 -9.72
N GLY A 213 -17.47 7.59 -10.70
CA GLY A 213 -16.76 7.02 -11.85
C GLY A 213 -15.47 6.29 -11.46
N LEU A 214 -14.67 6.88 -10.58
CA LEU A 214 -13.46 6.24 -10.04
C LEU A 214 -13.78 4.98 -9.25
N TRP A 215 -14.81 5.03 -8.40
CA TRP A 215 -15.22 3.89 -7.59
C TRP A 215 -15.71 2.72 -8.44
N GLU A 216 -16.51 3.01 -9.48
CA GLU A 216 -16.96 2.03 -10.50
C GLU A 216 -15.77 1.43 -11.27
N SER A 217 -14.71 2.22 -11.50
CA SER A 217 -13.47 1.77 -12.14
C SER A 217 -12.55 0.94 -11.23
N GLY A 218 -12.96 0.71 -9.98
CA GLY A 218 -12.20 -0.06 -8.99
C GLY A 218 -11.13 0.72 -8.23
N ILE A 219 -11.06 2.04 -8.40
CA ILE A 219 -10.12 2.91 -7.67
C ILE A 219 -10.62 3.12 -6.25
N LYS A 220 -9.72 2.91 -5.27
CA LYS A 220 -10.04 2.98 -3.83
C LYS A 220 -9.28 4.06 -3.07
N HIS A 221 -8.22 4.62 -3.65
CA HIS A 221 -7.52 5.77 -3.09
C HIS A 221 -8.22 7.06 -3.54
N TYR A 222 -8.51 7.94 -2.59
CA TYR A 222 -9.20 9.19 -2.87
C TYR A 222 -8.39 10.06 -3.85
N PRO A 223 -9.02 10.65 -4.88
CA PRO A 223 -8.30 11.48 -5.83
C PRO A 223 -7.80 12.78 -5.18
N VAL A 224 -6.75 13.36 -5.75
CA VAL A 224 -6.35 14.74 -5.43
C VAL A 224 -6.71 15.67 -6.58
N CYS A 225 -6.90 16.94 -6.27
CA CYS A 225 -7.32 17.94 -7.24
C CYS A 225 -6.43 19.18 -7.12
N GLY A 226 -6.07 19.78 -8.25
CA GLY A 226 -5.52 21.12 -8.30
C GLY A 226 -6.61 22.15 -7.97
N ASP A 227 -6.18 23.33 -7.55
CA ASP A 227 -7.07 24.46 -7.24
C ASP A 227 -7.21 25.36 -8.49
N PHE A 228 -7.51 24.74 -9.64
CA PHE A 228 -7.64 25.43 -10.92
C PHE A 228 -9.09 25.33 -11.40
N PRO A 229 -9.75 26.44 -11.77
CA PRO A 229 -11.11 26.39 -12.28
C PRO A 229 -11.16 25.67 -13.65
N ASP A 230 -12.26 25.00 -13.96
CA ASP A 230 -12.52 24.49 -15.32
C ASP A 230 -12.82 25.65 -16.29
N LEU A 231 -11.93 25.85 -17.27
CA LEU A 231 -12.02 26.91 -18.28
C LEU A 231 -11.83 26.32 -19.67
N TYR A 232 -12.85 26.46 -20.50
CA TYR A 232 -12.80 25.99 -21.88
C TYR A 232 -11.77 26.75 -22.73
N SER A 233 -11.00 26.00 -23.52
CA SER A 233 -10.02 26.52 -24.48
C SER A 233 -9.87 25.57 -25.68
N GLN A 234 -9.61 26.13 -26.86
CA GLN A 234 -9.39 25.38 -28.11
C GLN A 234 -7.93 25.34 -28.56
N THR A 235 -7.02 26.00 -27.82
CA THR A 235 -5.58 26.01 -28.16
C THR A 235 -4.73 26.11 -26.90
N LEU A 236 -3.51 25.58 -26.95
CA LEU A 236 -2.52 25.74 -25.88
C LEU A 236 -2.26 27.22 -25.55
N GLU A 237 -2.13 28.07 -26.57
CA GLU A 237 -1.86 29.51 -26.40
C GLU A 237 -3.01 30.25 -25.70
N ALA A 238 -4.26 29.84 -25.93
CA ALA A 238 -5.39 30.40 -25.21
C ALA A 238 -5.45 29.88 -23.76
N ALA A 239 -5.16 28.60 -23.53
CA ALA A 239 -5.12 28.02 -22.19
C ALA A 239 -4.02 28.68 -21.33
N LYS A 240 -2.83 28.93 -21.90
CA LYS A 240 -1.71 29.64 -21.23
C LYS A 240 -2.02 31.11 -20.89
N LYS A 241 -3.08 31.70 -21.45
CA LYS A 241 -3.58 33.04 -21.06
C LYS A 241 -4.60 32.98 -19.93
N GLN A 242 -5.25 31.83 -19.74
CA GLN A 242 -6.25 31.60 -18.71
C GLN A 242 -5.63 31.07 -17.41
N TYR A 243 -4.65 30.18 -17.53
CA TYR A 243 -3.94 29.57 -16.41
C TYR A 243 -2.52 30.11 -16.27
N VAL A 244 -2.06 30.23 -15.03
CA VAL A 244 -0.64 30.44 -14.74
C VAL A 244 0.06 29.10 -14.92
N TYR A 245 0.77 28.93 -16.05
CA TYR A 245 1.40 27.65 -16.41
C TYR A 245 2.37 27.14 -15.34
N ASP A 246 3.15 28.04 -14.72
CA ASP A 246 4.09 27.68 -13.66
C ASP A 246 3.39 27.13 -12.41
N ASP A 247 2.18 27.59 -12.09
CA ASP A 247 1.40 27.07 -10.96
C ASP A 247 0.89 25.66 -11.27
N VAL A 248 0.41 25.41 -12.50
CA VAL A 248 0.00 24.08 -12.96
C VAL A 248 1.19 23.11 -12.93
N LYS A 249 2.36 23.55 -13.39
CA LYS A 249 3.60 22.77 -13.34
C LYS A 249 4.09 22.56 -11.90
N ALA A 250 3.94 23.53 -11.01
CA ALA A 250 4.27 23.41 -9.59
C ALA A 250 3.40 22.33 -8.92
N TYR A 251 2.09 22.38 -9.15
CA TYR A 251 1.14 21.38 -8.68
C TYR A 251 1.51 19.97 -9.18
N THR A 252 1.75 19.85 -10.49
CA THR A 252 2.10 18.58 -11.14
C THR A 252 3.39 17.99 -10.58
N THR A 253 4.44 18.81 -10.46
CA THR A 253 5.73 18.41 -9.87
C THR A 253 5.58 17.99 -8.41
N SER A 254 4.72 18.68 -7.66
CA SER A 254 4.43 18.33 -6.26
C SER A 254 3.74 16.98 -6.14
N CYS A 255 2.81 16.65 -7.03
CA CYS A 255 2.14 15.35 -7.06
C CYS A 255 3.15 14.24 -7.37
N ILE A 256 4.02 14.42 -8.36
CA ILE A 256 5.06 13.43 -8.69
C ILE A 256 5.99 13.20 -7.50
N ARG A 257 6.46 14.25 -6.84
CA ARG A 257 7.37 14.11 -5.69
C ARG A 257 6.70 13.52 -4.45
N ARG A 258 5.44 13.89 -4.22
CA ARG A 258 4.63 13.38 -3.10
C ARG A 258 4.37 11.89 -3.26
N PHE A 259 3.87 11.47 -4.42
CA PHE A 259 3.41 10.10 -4.65
C PHE A 259 4.47 9.17 -5.23
N LYS A 260 5.62 9.69 -5.65
CA LYS A 260 6.76 8.93 -6.17
C LYS A 260 6.33 7.83 -7.15
N PRO A 261 5.63 8.16 -8.25
CA PRO A 261 5.09 7.15 -9.13
C PRO A 261 6.17 6.32 -9.83
N LEU A 262 5.95 5.02 -9.97
CA LEU A 262 6.75 4.17 -10.85
C LEU A 262 6.38 4.40 -12.33
N VAL A 263 5.09 4.64 -12.59
CA VAL A 263 4.57 5.01 -13.91
C VAL A 263 3.71 6.27 -13.80
N VAL A 264 3.92 7.23 -14.71
CA VAL A 264 3.00 8.37 -14.91
C VAL A 264 2.21 8.16 -16.20
N VAL A 265 0.90 8.45 -16.17
CA VAL A 265 0.04 8.45 -17.36
C VAL A 265 -0.74 9.76 -17.44
N THR A 266 -0.82 10.36 -18.62
CA THR A 266 -1.64 11.56 -18.86
C THR A 266 -2.17 11.59 -20.30
N GLN A 267 -2.98 12.61 -20.59
CA GLN A 267 -3.58 12.91 -21.90
C GLN A 267 -2.54 13.23 -23.00
N ASP A 268 -3.03 13.33 -24.24
CA ASP A 268 -2.26 13.63 -25.44
C ASP A 268 -1.74 15.08 -25.43
N LEU A 269 -0.53 15.28 -25.97
CA LEU A 269 0.08 16.61 -26.12
C LEU A 269 -0.72 17.53 -27.04
N ASN A 270 -1.48 16.98 -28.00
CA ASN A 270 -2.38 17.75 -28.85
C ASN A 270 -3.81 17.83 -28.29
N GLY A 271 -4.03 17.37 -27.06
CA GLY A 271 -5.31 17.46 -26.37
C GLY A 271 -6.43 16.69 -27.06
N GLU A 272 -6.10 15.52 -27.61
CA GLU A 272 -7.01 14.61 -28.30
C GLU A 272 -7.77 15.30 -29.44
N TYR A 273 -8.97 15.79 -29.16
CA TYR A 273 -9.83 16.54 -30.08
C TYR A 273 -9.46 18.03 -30.18
N GLY A 274 -8.28 18.41 -29.69
CA GLY A 274 -7.76 19.77 -29.75
C GLY A 274 -8.10 20.62 -28.52
N HIS A 275 -8.41 20.02 -27.37
CA HIS A 275 -8.75 20.79 -26.17
C HIS A 275 -7.53 21.47 -25.56
N GLY A 276 -7.58 22.81 -25.44
CA GLY A 276 -6.45 23.61 -24.96
C GLY A 276 -6.06 23.31 -23.51
N GLY A 277 -7.02 22.95 -22.65
CA GLY A 277 -6.74 22.52 -21.28
C GLY A 277 -5.96 21.20 -21.23
N HIS A 278 -6.30 20.24 -22.09
CA HIS A 278 -5.61 18.94 -22.16
C HIS A 278 -4.17 19.12 -22.65
N MET A 279 -3.99 19.95 -23.70
CA MET A 279 -2.65 20.32 -24.17
C MET A 279 -1.84 20.94 -23.03
N LEU A 280 -2.40 21.94 -22.34
CA LEU A 280 -1.69 22.65 -21.28
C LEU A 280 -1.24 21.70 -20.17
N PHE A 281 -2.14 20.84 -19.69
CA PHE A 281 -1.82 19.94 -18.60
C PHE A 281 -0.85 18.84 -19.01
N SER A 282 -1.04 18.24 -20.20
CA SER A 282 -0.14 17.21 -20.73
C SER A 282 1.27 17.75 -20.96
N HIS A 283 1.41 18.98 -21.43
CA HIS A 283 2.70 19.66 -21.51
C HIS A 283 3.33 19.92 -20.13
N ALA A 284 2.54 20.34 -19.14
CA ALA A 284 3.03 20.53 -17.77
C ALA A 284 3.53 19.20 -17.16
N VAL A 285 2.80 18.10 -17.36
CA VAL A 285 3.22 16.75 -16.94
C VAL A 285 4.51 16.34 -17.65
N ALA A 286 4.59 16.48 -18.97
CA ALA A 286 5.77 16.14 -19.76
C ALA A 286 7.02 16.90 -19.30
N GLU A 287 6.90 18.19 -18.95
CA GLU A 287 8.01 18.96 -18.40
C GLU A 287 8.32 18.61 -16.93
N SER A 288 7.31 18.31 -16.13
CA SER A 288 7.48 17.95 -14.72
C SER A 288 8.18 16.61 -14.55
N VAL A 289 7.92 15.61 -15.40
CA VAL A 289 8.63 14.31 -15.31
C VAL A 289 10.12 14.43 -15.66
N GLU A 290 10.53 15.44 -16.43
CA GLU A 290 11.94 15.70 -16.74
C GLU A 290 12.67 16.47 -15.63
N THR A 291 11.92 17.15 -14.75
CA THR A 291 12.48 18.11 -13.80
C THR A 291 12.17 17.80 -12.33
N SER A 292 11.32 16.81 -12.05
CA SER A 292 10.94 16.42 -10.68
C SER A 292 12.10 15.87 -9.85
N ASN A 293 13.19 15.42 -10.50
CA ASN A 293 14.42 14.97 -9.85
C ASN A 293 15.37 16.14 -9.49
N ASP A 294 15.16 17.35 -10.01
CA ASP A 294 15.98 18.54 -9.76
C ASP A 294 15.43 19.37 -8.60
N SER A 295 16.13 19.39 -7.47
CA SER A 295 15.72 20.12 -6.26
C SER A 295 15.66 21.64 -6.42
N SER A 296 16.28 22.22 -7.46
CA SER A 296 16.24 23.66 -7.73
C SER A 296 14.92 24.10 -8.36
N VAL A 297 14.22 23.17 -9.04
CA VAL A 297 12.90 23.38 -9.62
C VAL A 297 11.85 23.17 -8.54
N PHE A 298 11.08 24.23 -8.22
CA PHE A 298 10.11 24.27 -7.12
C PHE A 298 10.71 23.79 -5.77
N PRO A 299 11.63 24.55 -5.15
CA PRO A 299 12.39 24.10 -3.99
C PRO A 299 11.54 23.80 -2.75
N GLU A 300 10.39 24.45 -2.59
CA GLU A 300 9.44 24.15 -1.51
C GLU A 300 8.89 22.72 -1.63
N SER A 301 8.49 22.32 -2.84
CA SER A 301 8.03 20.95 -3.10
C SER A 301 9.15 19.94 -2.85
N ALA A 302 10.39 20.24 -3.25
CA ALA A 302 11.55 19.39 -2.99
C ALA A 302 11.84 19.27 -1.48
N SER A 303 11.66 20.35 -0.72
CA SER A 303 11.80 20.34 0.74
C SER A 303 10.72 19.50 1.41
N ASN A 304 9.47 19.58 0.93
CA ASN A 304 8.34 18.89 1.55
C ASN A 304 8.32 17.39 1.26
N TYR A 305 8.71 16.99 0.05
CA TYR A 305 8.51 15.60 -0.43
C TYR A 305 9.80 14.91 -0.90
N GLY A 306 10.92 15.64 -0.98
CA GLY A 306 12.12 15.19 -1.68
C GLY A 306 11.99 15.34 -3.19
N THR A 307 12.96 14.82 -3.92
CA THR A 307 12.91 14.73 -5.39
C THR A 307 12.57 13.31 -5.83
N TRP A 308 12.09 13.17 -7.06
CA TRP A 308 11.76 11.87 -7.63
C TRP A 308 12.01 11.85 -9.14
N ASP A 309 12.67 10.80 -9.63
CA ASP A 309 12.87 10.57 -11.05
C ASP A 309 11.94 9.46 -11.51
N VAL A 310 10.95 9.81 -12.33
CA VAL A 310 9.87 8.89 -12.73
C VAL A 310 10.43 7.80 -13.65
N PRO A 311 10.31 6.51 -13.30
CA PRO A 311 10.85 5.45 -14.14
C PRO A 311 10.26 5.39 -15.55
N LYS A 312 8.94 5.52 -15.70
CA LYS A 312 8.27 5.51 -17.01
C LYS A 312 7.13 6.52 -17.08
N THR A 313 6.96 7.15 -18.24
CA THR A 313 5.84 8.07 -18.51
C THR A 313 5.18 7.70 -19.84
N TYR A 314 3.87 7.51 -19.81
CA TYR A 314 3.03 7.29 -20.99
C TYR A 314 2.12 8.48 -21.23
N LEU A 315 1.95 8.84 -22.49
CA LEU A 315 0.92 9.80 -22.89
C LEU A 315 -0.06 9.09 -23.82
N HIS A 316 -1.34 9.41 -23.65
CA HIS A 316 -2.41 8.93 -24.54
C HIS A 316 -2.08 9.32 -25.99
N LEU A 317 -2.26 8.37 -26.92
CA LEU A 317 -2.00 8.52 -28.37
C LEU A 317 -0.57 8.91 -28.78
N TYR A 318 0.41 8.85 -27.87
CA TYR A 318 1.79 9.18 -28.19
C TYR A 318 2.38 8.24 -29.25
N THR A 319 3.23 8.79 -30.12
CA THR A 319 3.58 8.11 -31.38
C THR A 319 4.76 7.15 -31.28
N GLU A 320 5.59 7.29 -30.25
CA GLU A 320 6.78 6.47 -30.05
C GLU A 320 6.50 5.32 -29.06
N ASN A 321 7.13 4.16 -29.28
CA ASN A 321 7.05 2.97 -28.41
C ASN A 321 5.61 2.68 -27.95
N LYS A 322 4.73 2.49 -28.94
CA LYS A 322 3.28 2.34 -28.72
C LYS A 322 2.92 1.04 -28.04
N ILE A 323 1.91 1.13 -27.17
CA ILE A 323 1.18 0.00 -26.62
C ILE A 323 -0.32 0.21 -26.89
N THR A 324 -1.04 -0.89 -27.06
CA THR A 324 -2.49 -0.93 -27.24
C THR A 324 -3.07 -1.95 -26.27
N MET A 325 -3.57 -1.48 -25.13
CA MET A 325 -4.08 -2.35 -24.07
C MET A 325 -5.21 -3.25 -24.57
N ASN A 326 -5.22 -4.53 -24.18
CA ASN A 326 -6.34 -5.41 -24.50
C ASN A 326 -7.47 -5.22 -23.48
N LEU A 327 -8.35 -4.26 -23.74
CA LEU A 327 -9.43 -3.87 -22.84
C LEU A 327 -10.64 -4.81 -22.88
N ARG A 328 -10.58 -5.89 -23.67
CA ARG A 328 -11.67 -6.88 -23.86
C ARG A 328 -11.44 -8.18 -23.09
N LEU A 329 -10.36 -8.27 -22.31
CA LEU A 329 -10.16 -9.38 -21.39
C LEU A 329 -11.09 -9.24 -20.19
N PRO A 330 -11.71 -10.35 -19.72
CA PRO A 330 -12.53 -10.32 -18.51
C PRO A 330 -11.65 -10.07 -17.29
N LEU A 331 -12.09 -9.15 -16.44
CA LEU A 331 -11.43 -8.76 -15.20
C LEU A 331 -12.12 -9.48 -14.03
N SER A 332 -11.42 -10.45 -13.45
CA SER A 332 -11.97 -11.32 -12.39
C SER A 332 -12.43 -10.54 -11.16
N ARG A 333 -11.74 -9.46 -10.81
CA ARG A 333 -12.08 -8.58 -9.67
C ARG A 333 -13.19 -7.59 -9.97
N MET A 334 -13.51 -7.39 -11.24
CA MET A 334 -14.60 -6.50 -11.70
C MET A 334 -15.83 -7.31 -12.15
N GLY A 335 -16.09 -8.44 -11.50
CA GLY A 335 -17.24 -9.28 -11.80
C GLY A 335 -17.18 -9.97 -13.17
N ASN A 336 -15.98 -10.26 -13.67
CA ASN A 336 -15.70 -10.78 -15.02
C ASN A 336 -16.14 -9.86 -16.17
N ARG A 337 -16.41 -8.58 -15.88
CA ARG A 337 -16.61 -7.56 -16.91
C ARG A 337 -15.28 -7.25 -17.58
N THR A 338 -15.33 -6.83 -18.83
CA THR A 338 -14.18 -6.28 -19.55
C THR A 338 -13.90 -4.85 -19.09
N SER A 339 -12.67 -4.37 -19.32
CA SER A 339 -12.30 -2.98 -19.00
C SER A 339 -13.21 -1.98 -19.71
N ILE A 340 -13.55 -2.22 -20.99
CA ILE A 340 -14.51 -1.36 -21.73
C ILE A 340 -15.89 -1.33 -21.07
N GLU A 341 -16.41 -2.46 -20.60
CA GLU A 341 -17.71 -2.49 -19.90
C GLU A 341 -17.66 -1.74 -18.58
N VAL A 342 -16.56 -1.85 -17.83
CA VAL A 342 -16.33 -1.10 -16.58
C VAL A 342 -16.32 0.39 -16.87
N GLN A 343 -15.45 0.84 -17.79
CA GLN A 343 -15.33 2.26 -18.11
C GLN A 343 -16.61 2.84 -18.73
N THR A 344 -17.34 2.07 -19.53
CA THR A 344 -18.65 2.49 -20.05
C THR A 344 -19.65 2.74 -18.93
N ALA A 345 -19.66 1.94 -17.86
CA ALA A 345 -20.53 2.19 -16.71
C ALA A 345 -20.01 3.33 -15.84
N ALA A 346 -18.69 3.45 -15.68
CA ALA A 346 -18.07 4.55 -14.95
C ALA A 346 -18.39 5.89 -15.61
N TYR A 347 -18.34 5.96 -16.94
CA TYR A 347 -18.69 7.18 -17.66
C TYR A 347 -20.16 7.56 -17.45
N LYS A 348 -21.07 6.58 -17.37
CA LYS A 348 -22.49 6.84 -17.06
C LYS A 348 -22.71 7.44 -15.67
N LYS A 349 -21.72 7.37 -14.76
CA LYS A 349 -21.77 8.09 -13.48
C LYS A 349 -21.58 9.59 -13.65
N HIS A 350 -20.96 10.05 -14.73
CA HIS A 350 -20.89 11.45 -15.15
C HIS A 350 -22.20 11.89 -15.82
N VAL A 351 -23.30 11.82 -15.05
CA VAL A 351 -24.67 12.06 -15.52
C VAL A 351 -24.81 13.45 -16.16
N SER A 352 -24.20 14.47 -15.53
CA SER A 352 -24.22 15.86 -15.99
C SER A 352 -23.47 16.06 -17.31
N GLN A 353 -22.64 15.11 -17.74
CA GLN A 353 -21.85 15.17 -18.97
C GLN A 353 -22.40 14.29 -20.10
N GLN A 354 -23.44 13.46 -19.85
CA GLN A 354 -23.98 12.54 -20.87
C GLN A 354 -24.67 13.23 -22.08
N TRP A 355 -24.81 14.56 -22.07
CA TRP A 355 -25.35 15.32 -23.19
C TRP A 355 -24.32 15.54 -24.32
N CYS A 356 -23.03 15.40 -24.02
CA CYS A 356 -21.98 15.55 -25.01
C CYS A 356 -21.85 14.29 -25.89
N TRP A 357 -21.09 14.38 -26.98
CA TRP A 357 -20.98 13.32 -27.99
C TRP A 357 -19.86 12.32 -27.72
N PHE A 358 -19.17 12.45 -26.57
CA PHE A 358 -18.09 11.54 -26.17
C PHE A 358 -18.65 10.22 -25.66
N TYR A 359 -17.86 9.16 -25.86
CA TYR A 359 -18.16 7.83 -25.39
C TYR A 359 -16.85 7.06 -25.20
N VAL A 360 -16.89 6.05 -24.33
CA VAL A 360 -15.76 5.15 -24.12
C VAL A 360 -15.65 4.19 -25.31
N SER A 361 -14.47 4.12 -25.92
CA SER A 361 -14.17 3.15 -27.00
C SER A 361 -12.68 2.79 -27.04
N ASP A 362 -12.38 1.59 -27.52
CA ASP A 362 -11.05 1.05 -27.83
C ASP A 362 -10.79 0.92 -29.35
N ASP A 363 -11.64 1.51 -30.20
CA ASP A 363 -11.64 1.25 -31.66
C ASP A 363 -11.73 2.49 -32.56
N TYR A 364 -11.63 3.69 -31.98
CA TYR A 364 -11.63 4.96 -32.71
C TYR A 364 -10.36 5.81 -32.47
N GLU A 365 -10.29 7.00 -33.07
CA GLU A 365 -9.10 7.85 -33.06
C GLU A 365 -8.66 8.35 -31.67
N TYR A 366 -9.55 8.34 -30.67
CA TYR A 366 -9.23 8.63 -29.27
C TYR A 366 -9.46 7.41 -28.37
N SER A 367 -9.12 6.23 -28.89
CA SER A 367 -9.18 4.95 -28.19
C SER A 367 -8.48 5.01 -26.83
N CYS A 368 -9.23 4.68 -25.76
CA CYS A 368 -8.69 4.64 -24.39
C CYS A 368 -7.75 3.46 -24.12
N ALA A 369 -7.42 2.68 -25.15
CA ALA A 369 -6.46 1.60 -25.12
C ALA A 369 -5.05 2.02 -25.59
N ASP A 370 -4.93 3.15 -26.31
CA ASP A 370 -3.74 3.48 -27.07
C ASP A 370 -2.84 4.51 -26.37
N PHE A 371 -1.61 4.09 -26.06
CA PHE A 371 -0.61 4.91 -25.38
C PHE A 371 0.75 4.77 -26.06
N GLY A 372 1.63 5.74 -25.86
CA GLY A 372 3.04 5.60 -26.22
C GLY A 372 3.95 6.00 -25.06
N LEU A 373 5.10 5.33 -24.96
CA LEU A 373 6.11 5.59 -23.94
C LEU A 373 6.89 6.87 -24.31
N TYR A 374 6.62 7.95 -23.58
CA TYR A 374 7.25 9.26 -23.74
C TYR A 374 8.66 9.31 -23.14
N ARG A 375 8.84 8.68 -21.96
CA ARG A 375 10.09 8.72 -21.22
C ARG A 375 10.30 7.42 -20.46
N THR A 376 11.54 6.95 -20.38
CA THR A 376 11.93 5.80 -19.54
C THR A 376 13.35 5.93 -19.01
N THR A 377 13.57 5.52 -17.77
CA THR A 377 14.90 5.31 -17.17
C THR A 377 15.27 3.83 -17.02
N VAL A 378 14.33 2.93 -17.36
CA VAL A 378 14.43 1.47 -17.20
C VAL A 378 14.42 0.70 -18.52
N GLY A 379 14.44 1.41 -19.64
CA GLY A 379 14.41 0.83 -21.00
C GLY A 379 13.02 0.84 -21.62
N ASN A 380 12.98 0.60 -22.93
CA ASN A 380 11.73 0.55 -23.71
C ASN A 380 11.00 -0.77 -23.48
N ASP A 381 9.70 -0.76 -23.75
CA ASP A 381 8.87 -1.96 -23.74
C ASP A 381 9.14 -2.83 -24.94
N THR A 382 9.02 -4.13 -24.73
CA THR A 382 9.03 -5.13 -25.81
C THR A 382 7.67 -5.82 -25.96
N GLY A 383 6.82 -5.70 -24.94
CA GLY A 383 5.44 -6.18 -24.90
C GLY A 383 4.43 -5.04 -24.82
N ASN A 384 3.30 -5.33 -24.18
CA ASN A 384 2.11 -4.49 -24.18
C ASN A 384 1.64 -4.24 -22.74
N ASP A 385 2.56 -3.87 -21.87
CA ASP A 385 2.33 -3.66 -20.45
C ASP A 385 3.14 -2.45 -19.95
N MET A 386 2.45 -1.46 -19.38
CA MET A 386 3.07 -0.27 -18.79
C MET A 386 4.05 -0.59 -17.66
N LEU A 387 3.91 -1.75 -17.01
CA LEU A 387 4.76 -2.20 -15.91
C LEU A 387 5.95 -3.07 -16.36
N GLU A 388 6.16 -3.27 -17.66
CA GLU A 388 7.37 -3.95 -18.12
C GLU A 388 8.62 -3.21 -17.62
N ASN A 389 9.58 -3.97 -17.07
CA ASN A 389 10.80 -3.49 -16.41
C ASN A 389 10.58 -2.72 -15.09
N ILE A 390 9.37 -2.73 -14.53
CA ILE A 390 9.04 -2.13 -13.23
C ILE A 390 8.84 -3.23 -12.19
N THR A 391 9.38 -3.01 -10.99
CA THR A 391 9.03 -3.80 -9.79
C THR A 391 8.12 -2.95 -8.92
N THR A 392 6.86 -3.34 -8.77
CA THR A 392 5.84 -2.61 -7.96
C THR A 392 6.27 -2.44 -6.52
N TYR A 393 5.71 -1.44 -5.81
CA TYR A 393 6.05 -1.20 -4.41
C TYR A 393 5.76 -2.39 -3.49
N GLU A 394 4.65 -3.11 -3.72
CA GLU A 394 4.33 -4.31 -2.95
C GLU A 394 5.42 -5.39 -3.10
N GLU A 395 5.84 -5.67 -4.33
CA GLU A 395 6.91 -6.65 -4.58
C GLU A 395 8.27 -6.17 -4.04
N GLN A 396 8.59 -4.87 -4.11
CA GLN A 396 9.79 -4.32 -3.47
C GLN A 396 9.77 -4.56 -1.95
N GLU A 397 8.65 -4.30 -1.28
CA GLU A 397 8.49 -4.52 0.15
C GLU A 397 8.62 -6.00 0.52
N LYS A 398 8.01 -6.89 -0.27
CA LYS A 398 8.12 -8.34 -0.09
C LYS A 398 9.56 -8.82 -0.23
N LEU A 399 10.26 -8.41 -1.29
CA LEU A 399 11.67 -8.76 -1.51
C LEU A 399 12.57 -8.23 -0.38
N ALA A 400 12.29 -7.03 0.13
CA ALA A 400 13.01 -6.46 1.27
C ALA A 400 12.80 -7.27 2.56
N LYS A 401 11.56 -7.69 2.85
CA LYS A 401 11.24 -8.56 4.00
C LYS A 401 11.93 -9.91 3.88
N GLU A 402 11.90 -10.55 2.71
CA GLU A 402 12.57 -11.82 2.48
C GLU A 402 14.10 -11.71 2.62
N ALA A 403 14.70 -10.60 2.17
CA ALA A 403 16.12 -10.34 2.33
C ALA A 403 16.50 -10.15 3.81
N ALA A 404 15.73 -9.35 4.55
CA ALA A 404 15.94 -9.13 5.98
C ALA A 404 15.78 -10.42 6.80
N GLU A 405 14.81 -11.27 6.46
CA GLU A 405 14.63 -12.57 7.11
C GLU A 405 15.84 -13.48 6.84
N LYS A 406 16.31 -13.56 5.59
CA LYS A 406 17.52 -14.34 5.23
C LYS A 406 18.75 -13.85 5.99
N GLU A 407 18.96 -12.53 6.07
CA GLU A 407 20.08 -11.94 6.82
C GLU A 407 19.98 -12.25 8.32
N SER A 408 18.77 -12.23 8.90
CA SER A 408 18.56 -12.59 10.30
C SER A 408 18.87 -14.08 10.58
N ILE A 409 18.50 -14.97 9.65
CA ILE A 409 18.78 -16.40 9.74
C ILE A 409 20.28 -16.66 9.61
N GLU A 410 20.96 -16.00 8.66
CA GLU A 410 22.41 -16.14 8.48
C GLU A 410 23.18 -15.60 9.68
N SER A 411 22.77 -14.47 10.24
CA SER A 411 23.34 -13.90 11.47
C SER A 411 23.17 -14.82 12.68
N SER A 412 21.98 -15.42 12.86
CA SER A 412 21.74 -16.38 13.94
C SER A 412 22.58 -17.65 13.82
N LYS A 413 22.74 -18.20 12.60
CA LYS A 413 23.62 -19.33 12.33
C LYS A 413 25.08 -19.00 12.60
N ALA A 414 25.56 -17.83 12.16
CA ALA A 414 26.92 -17.39 12.42
C ALA A 414 27.19 -17.20 13.92
N ALA A 415 26.21 -16.69 14.68
CA ALA A 415 26.32 -16.54 16.13
C ALA A 415 26.33 -17.91 16.84
N GLU A 416 25.51 -18.86 16.40
CA GLU A 416 25.51 -20.23 16.93
C GLU A 416 26.84 -20.94 16.64
N GLU A 417 27.34 -20.87 15.41
CA GLU A 417 28.65 -21.42 15.02
C GLU A 417 29.80 -20.78 15.82
N ALA A 418 29.77 -19.46 16.05
CA ALA A 418 30.77 -18.77 16.86
C ALA A 418 30.71 -19.19 18.35
N SER A 419 29.50 -19.40 18.88
CA SER A 419 29.28 -19.90 20.25
C SER A 419 29.82 -21.31 20.41
N ILE A 420 29.50 -22.22 19.47
CA ILE A 420 30.03 -23.59 19.43
C ILE A 420 31.56 -23.57 19.32
N ALA A 421 32.14 -22.71 18.47
CA ALA A 421 33.58 -22.59 18.31
C ALA A 421 34.27 -22.12 19.61
N LYS A 422 33.67 -21.15 20.31
CA LYS A 422 34.17 -20.66 21.59
C LYS A 422 34.11 -21.74 22.68
N GLU A 423 32.99 -22.45 22.78
CA GLU A 423 32.83 -23.55 23.73
C GLU A 423 33.85 -24.67 23.47
N GLN A 424 34.06 -25.04 22.20
CA GLN A 424 35.10 -26.01 21.83
C GLN A 424 36.52 -25.54 22.21
N GLN A 425 36.80 -24.24 22.09
CA GLN A 425 38.10 -23.67 22.48
C GLN A 425 38.28 -23.69 24.00
N GLU A 426 37.25 -23.36 24.78
CA GLU A 426 37.24 -23.43 26.23
C GLU A 426 37.43 -24.88 26.73
N ILE A 427 36.73 -25.85 26.13
CA ILE A 427 36.90 -27.28 26.43
C ILE A 427 38.34 -27.74 26.14
N LYS A 428 38.92 -27.33 25.00
CA LYS A 428 40.33 -27.63 24.66
C LYS A 428 41.31 -27.02 25.66
N ALA A 429 41.07 -25.78 26.11
CA ALA A 429 41.89 -25.12 27.12
C ALA A 429 41.81 -25.83 28.48
N ALA A 430 40.60 -26.18 28.92
CA ALA A 430 40.38 -26.91 30.18
C ALA A 430 41.03 -28.31 30.17
N HIS A 431 40.95 -29.04 29.06
CA HIS A 431 41.66 -30.32 28.92
C HIS A 431 43.18 -30.17 28.99
N LYS A 432 43.74 -29.10 28.40
CA LYS A 432 45.18 -28.81 28.45
C LYS A 432 45.66 -28.47 29.86
N GLU A 433 44.87 -27.72 30.64
CA GLU A 433 45.18 -27.46 32.05
C GLU A 433 45.09 -28.72 32.91
N THR A 434 44.05 -29.53 32.72
CA THR A 434 43.86 -30.77 33.47
C THR A 434 44.99 -31.77 33.20
N SER A 435 45.46 -31.84 31.94
CA SER A 435 46.63 -32.63 31.56
C SER A 435 47.91 -32.13 32.24
N LYS A 436 48.15 -30.81 32.28
CA LYS A 436 49.30 -30.23 32.99
C LYS A 436 49.27 -30.54 34.49
N ARG A 437 48.10 -30.46 35.13
CA ARG A 437 47.94 -30.72 36.57
C ARG A 437 48.19 -32.18 36.94
N LYS A 438 47.76 -33.13 36.08
CA LYS A 438 48.06 -34.57 36.24
C LYS A 438 49.56 -34.87 36.14
N VAL A 439 50.29 -34.20 35.24
CA VAL A 439 51.75 -34.33 35.12
C VAL A 439 52.46 -33.80 36.37
N SER A 440 52.04 -32.65 36.91
CA SER A 440 52.64 -32.08 38.13
C SER A 440 52.45 -32.97 39.36
N VAL A 441 51.27 -33.57 39.56
CA VAL A 441 51.02 -34.48 40.69
C VAL A 441 51.82 -35.76 40.57
N ALA A 442 51.92 -36.35 39.37
CA ALA A 442 52.75 -37.54 39.15
C ALA A 442 54.23 -37.26 39.47
N VAL A 443 54.76 -36.10 39.07
CA VAL A 443 56.12 -35.68 39.41
C VAL A 443 56.32 -35.49 40.91
N ILE A 444 55.36 -34.87 41.61
CA ILE A 444 55.42 -34.69 43.07
C ILE A 444 55.38 -36.05 43.78
N VAL A 445 54.52 -36.98 43.37
CA VAL A 445 54.44 -38.33 43.95
C VAL A 445 55.76 -39.09 43.74
N ILE A 446 56.36 -39.00 42.55
CA ILE A 446 57.68 -39.61 42.28
C ILE A 446 58.76 -39.01 43.19
N ILE A 447 58.79 -37.69 43.37
CA ILE A 447 59.73 -37.01 44.26
C ILE A 447 59.54 -37.47 45.72
N VAL A 448 58.29 -37.55 46.20
CA VAL A 448 57.99 -38.02 47.57
C VAL A 448 58.41 -39.48 47.77
N VAL A 449 58.16 -40.37 46.80
CA VAL A 449 58.60 -41.77 46.86
C VAL A 449 60.13 -41.88 46.91
N ILE A 450 60.86 -41.07 46.15
CA ILE A 450 62.33 -41.03 46.20
C ILE A 450 62.83 -40.57 47.57
N ILE A 451 62.22 -39.54 48.16
CA ILE A 451 62.59 -39.03 49.49
C ILE A 451 62.34 -40.09 50.58
N ILE A 452 61.18 -40.75 50.56
CA ILE A 452 60.85 -41.83 51.51
C ILE A 452 61.81 -43.02 51.33
N GLY A 453 62.12 -43.39 50.09
CA GLY A 453 63.09 -44.45 49.79
C GLY A 453 64.49 -44.14 50.32
N ALA A 454 64.97 -42.91 50.15
CA ALA A 454 66.27 -42.47 50.69
C ALA A 454 66.29 -42.46 52.23
N ALA A 455 65.21 -42.02 52.88
CA ALA A 455 65.08 -42.06 54.33
C ALA A 455 65.05 -43.49 54.89
N ALA A 456 64.31 -44.39 54.24
CA ALA A 456 64.27 -45.81 54.60
C ALA A 456 65.64 -46.49 54.41
N PHE A 457 66.34 -46.18 53.31
CA PHE A 457 67.69 -46.69 53.06
C PHE A 457 68.69 -46.17 54.11
N GLY A 458 68.61 -44.88 54.47
CA GLY A 458 69.38 -44.29 55.56
C GLY A 458 69.11 -44.97 56.91
N TYR A 459 67.84 -45.23 57.23
CA TYR A 459 67.44 -45.92 58.45
C TYR A 459 67.95 -47.37 58.50
N VAL A 460 67.86 -48.11 57.39
CA VAL A 460 68.39 -49.48 57.29
C VAL A 460 69.91 -49.50 57.45
N ARG A 461 70.64 -48.56 56.82
CA ARG A 461 72.08 -48.41 57.05
C ARG A 461 72.41 -48.07 58.51
N LEU A 462 71.64 -47.21 59.15
CA LEU A 462 71.82 -46.85 60.56
C LEU A 462 71.58 -48.05 61.48
N GLN A 463 70.55 -48.85 61.24
CA GLN A 463 70.30 -50.09 61.97
C GLN A 463 71.39 -51.14 61.73
N GLN A 464 71.88 -51.29 60.50
CA GLN A 464 72.99 -52.20 60.18
C GLN A 464 74.30 -51.74 60.84
N SER A 465 74.55 -50.43 60.93
CA SER A 465 75.68 -49.85 61.67
C SER A 465 75.57 -50.13 63.18
N ARG A 466 74.39 -49.92 63.78
CA ARG A 466 74.14 -50.25 65.20
C ARG A 466 74.30 -51.75 65.51
N ARG A 467 73.84 -52.64 64.60
CA ARG A 467 74.02 -54.10 64.73
C ARG A 467 75.48 -54.55 64.51
N LYS A 468 76.29 -53.80 63.76
CA LYS A 468 77.73 -54.06 63.63
C LYS A 468 78.52 -53.63 64.87
N HIS A 469 78.09 -52.59 65.56
CA HIS A 469 78.75 -52.12 66.78
C HIS A 469 78.45 -52.98 68.02
N SER A 470 77.31 -53.66 68.10
CA SER A 470 77.03 -54.58 69.23
C SER A 470 77.76 -55.94 69.16
N ARG A 471 78.53 -56.19 68.09
CA ARG A 471 79.27 -57.45 67.87
C ARG A 471 80.80 -57.32 67.95
N ARG A 472 81.33 -56.18 68.43
CA ARG A 472 82.76 -56.00 68.74
C ARG A 472 82.94 -55.27 70.07
N ARG A 473 83.52 -55.95 71.06
CA ARG A 473 83.79 -55.58 72.49
C ARG A 473 82.67 -55.97 73.46
N ARG A 474 82.56 -57.14 74.11
CA ARG A 474 83.43 -58.32 74.36
C ARG A 474 84.79 -58.39 73.70
#